data_AF-A0A1H1UVK9-F1
#
_entry.id   AF-A0A1H1UVK9-F1
#
_cell.length_a   1.000
_cell.length_b   1.000
_cell.length_c   1.000
_cell.angle_alpha   90.00
_cell.angle_beta   90.00
_cell.angle_gamma   90.00
#
_symmetry.space_group_name_H-M   'P 1'
#
loop_
_entity.id
_entity.type
_entity.pdbx_description
1 polymer ?
#
loop_
_entity_poly.entity_id
_entity_poly.type
_entity_poly.pdbx_seq_one_letter_code
_entity_poly.pdbx_strand_id
1 'polypeptide(L)' 'MPKLFSNLDLNGATPPRVRPTLGEWGPLQVPTTRQKRRMRIWVGLALLGAMTAVFLLGWYVYHAMTGSWGFGIGS' A
#
# COMPACT_ATOMS: atom_id res chain seq x y z
N MET A 1 34.18 16.55 10.18
CA MET A 1 33.00 15.69 10.38
C MET A 1 33.46 14.23 10.36
N PRO A 2 33.45 13.49 11.48
CA PRO A 2 33.91 12.11 11.46
C PRO A 2 32.82 11.22 10.83
N LYS A 3 33.19 10.50 9.77
CA LYS A 3 32.35 9.51 9.07
C LYS A 3 32.16 8.28 9.97
N LEU A 4 30.94 8.09 10.49
CA LEU A 4 30.48 6.90 11.21
C LEU A 4 30.09 5.77 10.22
N PHE A 5 30.97 5.42 9.30
CA PHE A 5 30.82 4.19 8.53
C PHE A 5 31.80 3.18 9.11
N SER A 6 31.36 2.48 10.15
CA SER A 6 32.05 1.30 10.64
C SER A 6 32.21 0.33 9.47
N ASN A 7 33.46 -0.04 9.19
CA ASN A 7 33.80 -1.10 8.26
C ASN A 7 33.16 -2.40 8.80
N LEU A 8 31.99 -2.76 8.26
CA LEU A 8 31.17 -3.86 8.72
C LEU A 8 31.51 -5.11 7.90
N ASP A 9 32.70 -5.65 8.14
CA ASP A 9 33.02 -7.00 7.69
C ASP A 9 32.36 -8.01 8.64
N LEU A 10 31.24 -8.57 8.19
CA LEU A 10 30.42 -9.51 8.94
C LEU A 10 30.98 -10.95 8.95
N ASN A 11 32.17 -11.18 8.38
CA ASN A 11 32.83 -12.48 8.31
C ASN A 11 34.19 -12.52 9.05
N GLY A 12 34.61 -11.40 9.66
CA GLY A 12 35.82 -11.36 10.48
C GLY A 12 35.67 -12.16 11.78
N ALA A 13 36.76 -12.77 12.23
CA ALA A 13 36.85 -13.62 13.42
C ALA A 13 36.45 -12.85 14.70
N THR A 14 35.15 -12.82 14.98
CA THR A 14 34.57 -12.21 16.18
C THR A 14 34.36 -13.27 17.26
N PRO A 15 34.59 -12.96 18.55
CA PRO A 15 34.51 -13.93 19.64
C PRO A 15 33.12 -14.56 19.72
N PRO A 16 32.99 -15.83 20.14
CA PRO A 16 31.73 -16.60 20.15
C PRO A 16 30.82 -16.18 21.30
N ARG A 17 30.56 -14.88 21.46
CA ARG A 17 29.69 -14.34 22.49
C ARG A 17 28.37 -13.97 21.83
N VAL A 18 27.39 -14.85 22.04
CA VAL A 18 25.96 -14.67 21.71
C VAL A 18 25.73 -14.25 20.26
N ARG A 19 25.72 -15.24 19.35
CA ARG A 19 24.91 -15.09 18.14
C ARG A 19 23.46 -15.04 18.62
N PRO A 20 22.72 -13.92 18.50
CA PRO A 20 21.30 -13.96 18.75
C PRO A 20 20.73 -15.02 17.82
N THR A 21 19.97 -15.96 18.37
CA THR A 21 19.27 -16.96 17.56
C THR A 21 18.45 -16.20 16.53
N LEU A 22 18.54 -16.62 15.27
CA LEU A 22 17.84 -16.02 14.15
C LEU A 22 16.32 -16.20 14.38
N GLY A 23 15.71 -15.32 15.17
CA GLY A 23 14.35 -15.51 15.68
C GLY A 23 13.96 -14.66 16.89
N GLU A 24 14.86 -14.36 17.84
CA GLU A 24 14.51 -13.66 19.09
C GLU A 24 14.17 -12.17 18.92
N TRP A 25 14.85 -11.50 17.98
CA TRP A 25 14.59 -10.10 17.60
C TRP A 25 13.82 -9.99 16.27
N GLY A 26 13.26 -11.11 15.81
CA GLY A 26 12.52 -11.18 14.55
C GLY A 26 11.30 -10.27 14.60
N PRO A 27 11.06 -9.43 13.57
CA PRO A 27 10.01 -8.43 13.63
C PRO A 27 8.62 -9.08 13.52
N LEU A 28 8.10 -9.56 14.65
CA LEU A 28 6.76 -10.14 14.78
C LEU A 28 5.65 -9.21 14.31
N GLN A 29 5.92 -7.89 14.27
CA GLN A 29 4.97 -6.86 13.86
C GLN A 29 5.30 -6.19 12.53
N VAL A 30 6.39 -6.57 11.82
CA VAL A 30 6.67 -5.93 10.53
C VAL A 30 5.82 -6.60 9.46
N PRO A 31 4.97 -5.83 8.75
CA PRO A 31 4.19 -6.37 7.65
C PRO A 31 5.13 -7.01 6.63
N THR A 32 4.84 -8.24 6.24
CA THR A 32 5.62 -8.91 5.21
C THR A 32 5.67 -8.04 3.95
N THR A 33 6.80 -8.04 3.24
CA THR A 33 6.97 -7.21 2.03
C THR A 33 5.89 -7.47 0.97
N ARG A 34 5.34 -8.70 0.94
CA ARG A 34 4.21 -9.10 0.09
C ARG A 34 2.88 -8.47 0.53
N GLN A 35 2.62 -8.36 1.84
CA GLN A 35 1.41 -7.76 2.39
C GLN A 35 1.35 -6.26 2.06
N LYS A 36 2.48 -5.55 2.16
CA LYS A 36 2.58 -4.13 1.80
C LYS A 36 2.27 -3.88 0.30
N ARG A 37 2.68 -4.79 -0.60
CA ARG A 37 2.37 -4.70 -2.04
C ARG A 37 0.88 -4.95 -2.31
N ARG A 38 0.27 -5.97 -1.69
CA ARG A 38 -1.15 -6.28 -1.86
C ARG A 38 -2.04 -5.13 -1.40
N MET A 39 -1.71 -4.49 -0.26
CA MET A 39 -2.48 -3.38 0.27
C MET A 39 -2.53 -2.18 -0.70
N ARG A 40 -1.43 -1.88 -1.40
CA ARG A 40 -1.41 -0.81 -2.41
C ARG A 40 -2.39 -1.06 -3.56
N ILE A 41 -2.50 -2.31 -4.02
CA ILE A 41 -3.40 -2.69 -5.10
C ILE A 41 -4.86 -2.60 -4.63
N TRP A 42 -5.16 -3.13 -3.44
CA TRP A 42 -6.51 -3.11 -2.88
C TRP A 42 -7.02 -1.69 -2.62
N VAL A 43 -6.18 -0.80 -2.09
CA VAL A 43 -6.54 0.61 -1.88
C VAL A 43 -6.86 1.30 -3.21
N GLY A 44 -6.05 1.06 -4.26
CA GLY A 44 -6.31 1.60 -5.58
C GLY A 44 -7.64 1.10 -6.18
N LEU A 45 -7.91 -0.21 -6.08
CA LEU A 45 -9.17 -0.79 -6.56
C LEU A 45 -10.39 -0.28 -5.78
N ALA A 46 -10.28 -0.14 -4.47
CA ALA A 46 -11.35 0.38 -3.63
C ALA A 46 -11.66 1.85 -3.98
N LEU A 47 -10.63 2.68 -4.20
CA LEU A 47 -10.80 4.07 -4.61
C LEU A 47 -11.51 4.17 -5.96
N LEU A 48 -11.06 3.39 -6.96
CA LEU A 48 -11.68 3.36 -8.28
C LEU A 48 -13.14 2.88 -8.23
N GLY A 49 -13.42 1.86 -7.42
CA GLY A 49 -14.77 1.37 -7.18
C GLY A 49 -15.67 2.43 -6.55
N ALA A 50 -15.19 3.13 -5.52
CA ALA A 50 -15.92 4.20 -4.86
C ALA A 50 -16.20 5.38 -5.79
N MET A 51 -15.21 5.83 -6.57
CA MET A 51 -15.39 6.89 -7.56
C MET A 51 -16.44 6.52 -8.61
N THR A 52 -16.36 5.30 -9.13
CA THR A 52 -17.32 4.80 -10.13
C THR A 52 -18.73 4.73 -9.53
N ALA A 53 -18.87 4.28 -8.28
CA ALA A 53 -20.15 4.20 -7.59
C ALA A 53 -20.78 5.58 -7.39
N VAL A 54 -20.01 6.57 -6.93
CA VAL A 54 -20.51 7.96 -6.75
C VAL A 54 -20.90 8.57 -8.09
N PHE A 55 -20.11 8.34 -9.14
CA PHE A 55 -20.40 8.83 -10.48
C PHE A 55 -21.69 8.22 -11.05
N LEU A 56 -21.85 6.90 -10.95
CA LEU A 56 -23.05 6.19 -11.41
C LEU A 56 -24.28 6.58 -10.60
N LEU A 57 -24.14 6.81 -9.30
CA LEU A 57 -25.23 7.30 -8.47
C LEU A 57 -25.69 8.70 -8.93
N GLY A 58 -24.75 9.61 -9.15
CA GLY A 58 -25.06 10.95 -9.67
C GLY A 58 -25.73 10.90 -11.05
N TRP A 59 -25.21 10.05 -11.95
CA TRP A 59 -25.80 9.84 -13.26
C TRP A 59 -27.20 9.23 -13.18
N TYR A 60 -27.42 8.26 -12.28
CA TYR A 60 -28.73 7.64 -12.08
C TYR A 60 -29.77 8.66 -11.60
N VAL A 61 -29.40 9.52 -10.64
CA VAL A 61 -30.28 10.60 -10.17
C VAL A 61 -30.59 11.58 -11.30
N TYR A 62 -29.57 11.97 -12.08
CA TYR A 62 -29.76 12.83 -13.26
C TYR A 62 -30.70 12.20 -14.28
N HIS A 63 -30.52 10.91 -14.57
CA HIS A 63 -31.35 10.15 -15.50
C HIS A 63 -32.80 10.04 -15.00
N ALA A 64 -32.99 9.76 -13.71
CA ALA A 64 -34.32 9.68 -13.10
C ALA A 64 -35.08 11.01 -13.14
N MET A 65 -34.38 12.15 -13.02
CA MET A 65 -34.98 13.48 -13.09
C MET A 65 -35.25 13.95 -14.53
N THR A 66 -34.35 13.62 -15.46
CA THR A 66 -34.38 14.20 -16.81
C THR A 66 -35.02 13.27 -17.84
N GLY A 67 -35.13 11.96 -17.54
CA GLY A 67 -35.61 10.93 -18.47
C GLY A 67 -34.70 10.72 -19.70
N SER A 68 -33.60 11.46 -19.80
CA SER A 68 -32.68 11.43 -20.94
C SER A 68 -31.53 10.45 -20.68
N TRP A 69 -31.24 9.61 -21.67
CA TRP A 69 -30.12 8.66 -21.64
C TRP A 69 -28.79 9.33 -22.05
N GLY A 70 -28.49 10.50 -21.48
CA GLY A 70 -27.31 11.30 -21.83
C GLY A 70 -26.71 12.04 -20.65
N PHE A 71 -25.70 12.88 -20.89
CA PHE A 71 -25.05 13.75 -19.89
C PHE A 71 -25.51 15.22 -19.98
N GLY A 72 -26.67 15.48 -20.58
CA GLY A 72 -27.15 16.86 -20.84
C GLY A 72 -26.31 17.62 -21.88
N ILE A 73 -25.40 16.94 -22.57
CA ILE A 73 -24.58 17.52 -23.65
C ILE A 73 -25.41 17.42 -24.94
N GLY A 74 -26.27 18.41 -25.19
CA GLY A 74 -27.03 18.50 -26.45
C GLY A 74 -28.53 18.76 -26.33
N SER A 75 -29.03 19.27 -25.20
CA SER A 75 -30.30 20.01 -25.17
C SER A 75 -30.08 21.46 -25.57
#